data_AF-A0A318S8H9-F1
#
_entry.id   AF-A0A318S8H9-F1
#
_cell.length_a   1.000
_cell.length_b   1.000
_cell.length_c   1.000
_cell.angle_alpha   90.00
_cell.angle_beta   90.00
_cell.angle_gamma   90.00
#
_symmetry.space_group_name_H-M   'P 1'
#
loop_
_entity.id
_entity.type
_entity.pdbx_description
1 polymer ?
#
loop_
_entity_poly.entity_id
_entity_poly.type
_entity_poly.pdbx_seq_one_letter_code
_entity_poly.pdbx_strand_id
1 'polypeptide(L)'
;MIELRGAVANVFVLGVSDEIALREAGRVDVLVETASGERYAGTLRTLDDIDASLTGIYLPVTDTLVLRDLTPDTVLPAIEDLINGGVLDEVFLEVLEEVES
;
A
#
# COMPACT_ATOMS: atom_id res chain seq x y z
N MET A 1 -4.72 -1.03 14.12
CA MET A 1 -4.04 -1.55 12.92
C MET A 1 -5.06 -2.40 12.18
N ILE A 2 -5.15 -2.23 10.87
CA ILE A 2 -5.99 -3.07 10.00
C ILE A 2 -5.07 -4.02 9.26
N GLU A 3 -5.42 -5.30 9.21
CA GLU A 3 -4.71 -6.31 8.42
C GLU A 3 -5.59 -6.72 7.24
N LEU A 4 -5.10 -6.49 6.03
CA LEU A 4 -5.75 -6.87 4.78
C LEU A 4 -5.00 -8.06 4.20
N ARG A 5 -5.71 -9.18 3.99
CA ARG A 5 -5.11 -10.43 3.51
C ARG A 5 -5.43 -10.64 2.04
N GLY A 6 -4.39 -10.66 1.22
CA GLY A 6 -4.46 -11.01 -0.19
C GLY A 6 -3.95 -12.40 -0.49
N ALA A 7 -4.01 -12.76 -1.77
CA ALA A 7 -3.53 -14.05 -2.23
C ALA A 7 -2.00 -14.08 -2.32
N VAL A 8 -1.39 -12.93 -2.62
CA VAL A 8 0.06 -12.81 -2.86
C VAL A 8 0.78 -11.90 -1.87
N ALA A 9 0.04 -11.14 -1.05
CA ALA A 9 0.60 -10.31 0.02
C ALA A 9 -0.40 -10.06 1.15
N ASN A 10 0.11 -9.79 2.34
CA ASN A 10 -0.62 -9.17 3.44
C ASN A 10 -0.24 -7.70 3.53
N VAL A 11 -1.22 -6.84 3.77
CA VAL A 11 -1.02 -5.40 3.92
C VAL A 11 -1.47 -4.98 5.31
N PHE A 12 -0.55 -4.42 6.09
CA PHE A 12 -0.81 -3.90 7.42
C PHE A 12 -0.92 -2.39 7.33
N VAL A 13 -2.13 -1.86 7.55
CA VAL A 13 -2.34 -0.41 7.62
C VAL A 13 -2.12 0.06 9.06
N LEU A 14 -1.13 0.91 9.21
CA LEU A 14 -0.63 1.39 10.49
C LEU A 14 -1.47 2.58 10.96
N GLY A 15 -1.71 2.66 12.27
CA GLY A 15 -2.40 3.81 12.88
C GLY A 15 -3.93 3.91 12.67
N VAL A 16 -4.56 3.00 11.91
CA VAL A 16 -6.03 2.95 11.70
C VAL A 16 -6.68 1.74 12.37
N SER A 17 -7.92 1.86 12.85
CA SER A 17 -8.67 0.80 13.54
C SER A 17 -9.70 0.07 12.67
N ASP A 18 -10.21 0.71 11.61
CA ASP A 18 -11.29 0.21 10.77
C ASP A 18 -11.35 0.90 9.40
N GLU A 19 -12.21 0.39 8.52
CA GLU A 19 -12.40 0.89 7.15
C GLU A 19 -12.85 2.35 7.07
N ILE A 20 -13.75 2.79 7.95
CA ILE A 20 -14.28 4.16 7.89
C ILE A 20 -13.14 5.14 8.20
N ALA A 21 -12.35 4.84 9.23
CA ALA A 21 -11.18 5.63 9.59
C ALA A 21 -10.12 5.64 8.46
N LEU A 22 -9.96 4.53 7.73
CA LEU A 22 -9.06 4.46 6.58
C LEU A 22 -9.47 5.43 5.46
N ARG A 23 -10.76 5.47 5.13
CA ARG A 23 -11.30 6.34 4.08
C ARG A 23 -11.13 7.82 4.40
N GLU A 24 -11.32 8.18 5.67
CA GLU A 24 -11.22 9.57 6.13
C GLU A 24 -9.76 10.03 6.34
N ALA A 25 -8.80 9.11 6.43
CA ALA A 25 -7.42 9.44 6.82
C ALA A 25 -6.67 10.29 5.77
N GLY A 26 -7.03 10.21 4.48
CA GLY A 26 -6.36 10.93 3.37
C GLY A 26 -4.93 10.47 3.07
N ARG A 27 -4.21 9.95 4.07
CA ARG A 27 -2.87 9.37 4.03
C ARG A 27 -2.76 8.30 5.12
N VAL A 28 -2.19 7.15 4.78
CA VAL A 28 -1.86 6.08 5.74
C VAL A 28 -0.50 5.49 5.45
N ASP A 29 0.19 5.08 6.51
CA ASP A 29 1.41 4.29 6.38
C ASP A 29 1.05 2.80 6.36
N VAL A 30 1.76 2.05 5.51
CA VAL A 30 1.53 0.63 5.29
C VAL A 30 2.83 -0.15 5.37
N LEU A 31 2.71 -1.39 5.86
CA LEU A 31 3.71 -2.43 5.70
C LEU A 31 3.09 -3.51 4.80
N VAL A 32 3.79 -3.87 3.72
CA VAL A 32 3.41 -4.94 2.81
C VAL A 32 4.33 -6.12 3.07
N GLU A 33 3.77 -7.29 3.33
CA GLU A 33 4.50 -8.55 3.43
C GLU A 33 4.08 -9.46 2.27
N THR A 34 5.00 -9.76 1.36
CA THR A 34 4.73 -10.64 0.21
C THR A 34 4.67 -12.10 0.65
N ALA A 35 4.09 -12.98 -0.18
CA ALA A 35 4.06 -14.42 0.07
C ALA A 35 5.46 -15.08 0.15
N SER A 36 6.49 -14.45 -0.44
CA SER A 36 7.90 -14.84 -0.32
C SER A 36 8.52 -14.43 1.03
N GLY A 37 7.83 -13.61 1.82
CA GLY A 37 8.30 -13.09 3.11
C GLY A 37 9.07 -11.77 3.00
N GLU A 38 9.12 -11.15 1.83
CA GLU A 38 9.74 -9.83 1.65
C GLU A 38 8.83 -8.75 2.24
N ARG A 39 9.45 -7.72 2.83
CA ARG A 39 8.73 -6.66 3.52
C ARG A 39 9.04 -5.30 2.91
N TYR A 40 7.99 -4.51 2.70
CA TYR A 40 8.08 -3.18 2.11
C TYR A 40 7.29 -2.19 2.95
N ALA A 41 7.87 -1.02 3.22
CA ALA A 41 7.20 0.05 3.95
C ALA A 41 6.93 1.24 3.05
N GLY A 42 5.76 1.85 3.24
CA GLY A 42 5.27 2.87 2.34
C GLY A 42 4.19 3.76 2.91
N THR A 43 3.85 4.77 2.15
CA THR A 43 2.68 5.62 2.39
C THR A 43 1.71 5.49 1.22
N LEU A 44 0.43 5.29 1.53
CA LEU A 44 -0.69 5.44 0.60
C LEU A 44 -1.41 6.76 0.83
N ARG A 45 -1.92 7.37 -0.24
CA ARG A 45 -2.74 8.59 -0.16
C ARG A 45 -3.94 8.50 -1.08
N THR A 46 -5.01 9.24 -0.79
CA THR A 46 -6.12 9.47 -1.74
C THR A 46 -6.10 10.92 -2.20
N LEU A 47 -6.43 11.14 -3.47
CA LEU A 47 -6.73 12.47 -4.02
C LEU A 47 -8.14 12.42 -4.60
N ASP A 48 -8.96 13.42 -4.29
CA ASP A 48 -10.38 13.44 -4.69
C ASP A 48 -10.58 13.58 -6.22
N ASP A 49 -9.53 13.96 -6.97
CA ASP A 49 -9.56 14.26 -8.42
C ASP A 49 -8.53 13.44 -9.22
N ILE A 50 -8.44 12.12 -9.00
CA ILE A 50 -7.64 11.23 -9.88
C ILE A 50 -8.47 10.84 -11.10
N ASP A 51 -7.85 10.90 -12.27
CA ASP A 51 -8.42 10.42 -13.54
C ASP A 51 -9.02 9.01 -13.37
N ALA A 52 -10.28 8.84 -13.78
CA ALA A 52 -11.12 7.70 -13.42
C ALA A 52 -10.66 6.35 -13.99
N SER A 53 -9.62 6.33 -14.82
CA SER A 53 -9.11 5.16 -15.53
C SER A 53 -8.03 4.35 -14.79
N LEU A 54 -7.47 4.87 -13.69
CA LEU A 54 -6.37 4.23 -12.95
C LEU A 54 -6.81 3.88 -11.52
N THR A 55 -6.52 2.65 -11.08
CA THR A 55 -6.74 2.19 -9.69
C THR A 55 -5.80 2.92 -8.72
N GLY A 56 -4.60 3.26 -9.18
CA GLY A 56 -3.64 4.09 -8.47
C GLY A 56 -2.54 4.66 -9.37
N ILE A 57 -1.87 5.71 -8.88
CA ILE A 57 -0.74 6.38 -9.54
C ILE A 57 0.41 6.42 -8.54
N TYR A 58 1.57 5.90 -8.94
CA TYR A 58 2.81 6.12 -8.20
C TYR A 58 3.36 7.52 -8.52
N LEU A 59 3.72 8.26 -7.47
CA LEU A 59 4.38 9.56 -7.57
C LEU A 59 5.85 9.43 -7.14
N PRO A 60 6.80 9.35 -8.10
CA PRO A 60 8.22 9.10 -7.80
C PRO A 60 8.90 10.18 -6.98
N VAL A 61 8.37 11.41 -7.00
CA VAL A 61 8.95 12.53 -6.24
C VAL A 61 8.71 12.38 -4.73
N THR A 62 7.68 11.63 -4.35
CA THR A 62 7.21 11.52 -2.96
C THR A 62 7.21 10.08 -2.44
N ASP A 63 7.70 9.12 -3.24
CA ASP A 63 7.62 7.68 -2.97
C ASP A 63 6.27 7.25 -2.39
N THR A 64 5.22 7.72 -3.06
CA THR A 64 3.84 7.58 -2.58
C THR A 64 2.99 6.96 -3.66
N LEU A 65 2.25 5.91 -3.28
CA LEU A 65 1.16 5.39 -4.09
C LEU A 65 -0.11 6.16 -3.78
N VAL A 66 -0.69 6.78 -4.80
CA VAL A 66 -1.97 7.46 -4.69
C VAL A 66 -3.06 6.53 -5.21
N LEU A 67 -4.08 6.28 -4.40
CA LEU A 67 -5.22 5.44 -4.72
C LEU A 67 -6.48 6.28 -4.91
N ARG A 68 -7.38 5.79 -5.75
CA ARG A 68 -8.73 6.33 -5.83
C ARG A 68 -9.57 5.75 -4.69
N ASP A 69 -10.09 6.61 -3.81
CA ASP A 69 -10.86 6.23 -2.61
C ASP A 69 -10.11 5.20 -1.76
N LEU A 70 -9.30 5.68 -0.81
CA LEU A 70 -8.47 4.82 0.05
C LEU A 70 -9.36 3.95 0.96
N THR A 71 -9.62 2.71 0.54
CA THR A 71 -10.47 1.74 1.23
C THR A 71 -9.75 0.39 1.29
N PRO A 72 -10.19 -0.55 2.15
CA PRO A 72 -9.69 -1.92 2.12
C PRO A 72 -9.81 -2.56 0.72
N ASP A 73 -10.90 -2.25 0.02
CA ASP A 73 -11.21 -2.79 -1.31
C ASP A 73 -10.31 -2.24 -2.43
N THR A 74 -9.68 -1.07 -2.25
CA THR A 74 -8.79 -0.47 -3.26
C THR A 74 -7.31 -0.66 -2.93
N VAL A 75 -6.96 -0.69 -1.65
CA VAL A 75 -5.58 -0.87 -1.18
C VAL A 75 -4.99 -2.19 -1.67
N LEU A 76 -5.71 -3.29 -1.42
CA LEU A 76 -5.16 -4.62 -1.67
C LEU A 76 -4.97 -4.89 -3.18
N PRO A 77 -5.97 -4.67 -4.07
CA PRO A 77 -5.77 -4.86 -5.50
C PRO A 77 -4.66 -3.98 -6.08
N ALA A 78 -4.54 -2.72 -5.65
CA ALA A 78 -3.50 -1.84 -6.15
C ALA A 78 -2.09 -2.33 -5.79
N ILE A 79 -1.90 -2.86 -4.58
CA ILE A 79 -0.62 -3.45 -4.18
C ILE A 79 -0.35 -4.76 -4.92
N GLU A 80 -1.36 -5.61 -5.09
CA GLU A 80 -1.23 -6.85 -5.88
C GLU A 80 -0.86 -6.55 -7.35
N ASP A 81 -1.42 -5.49 -7.94
CA ASP A 81 -1.06 -5.04 -9.29
C ASP A 81 0.41 -4.59 -9.37
N LEU A 82 0.92 -3.86 -8.37
CA LEU A 82 2.34 -3.47 -8.31
C LEU A 82 3.28 -4.67 -8.18
N ILE A 83 2.89 -5.66 -7.38
CA ILE A 83 3.64 -6.92 -7.23
C ILE A 83 3.67 -7.67 -8.57
N ASN A 84 2.51 -7.85 -9.21
CA ASN A 84 2.41 -8.55 -10.48
C ASN A 84 3.13 -7.81 -11.62
N GLY A 85 3.20 -6.47 -11.54
CA GLY A 85 3.96 -5.63 -12.44
C GLY A 85 5.47 -5.59 -12.17
N GLY A 86 5.93 -6.11 -11.03
CA GLY A 86 7.34 -6.12 -10.64
C GLY A 86 7.91 -4.73 -10.36
N VAL A 87 7.10 -3.82 -9.83
CA VAL A 87 7.48 -2.42 -9.56
C VAL A 87 7.24 -2.02 -8.09
N LEU A 88 7.04 -2.99 -7.20
CA LEU A 88 6.72 -2.72 -5.79
C LEU A 88 7.88 -2.00 -5.07
N ASP A 89 9.11 -2.42 -5.35
CA ASP A 89 10.36 -1.87 -4.83
C ASP A 89 10.66 -0.46 -5.34
N GLU A 90 10.18 -0.12 -6.55
CA GLU A 90 10.21 1.26 -7.05
C GLU A 90 9.26 2.15 -6.24
N VAL A 91 8.12 1.61 -5.79
CA VAL A 91 7.08 2.37 -5.09
C VAL A 91 7.35 2.50 -3.59
N PHE A 92 7.87 1.44 -2.98
CA PHE A 92 8.03 1.32 -1.55
C PHE A 92 9.44 0.92 -1.18
N LEU A 93 9.88 1.40 -0.02
CA LEU A 93 11.19 1.08 0.50
C LEU A 93 11.19 -0.39 0.95
N GLU A 94 12.06 -1.19 0.36
CA GLU A 94 12.37 -2.53 0.85
C GLU A 94 12.93 -2.44 2.27
N VAL A 95 12.29 -3.16 3.19
CA VAL A 95 12.72 -3.26 4.58
C VAL A 95 13.45 -4.57 4.74
N LEU A 96 14.77 -4.49 4.78
CA LEU A 96 15.60 -5.60 5.25
C LEU A 96 15.45 -5.66 6.76
N GLU A 97 14.79 -6.70 7.28
CA GLU A 97 15.02 -7.05 8.68
C GLU A 97 16.49 -7.46 8.79
N GLU A 98 17.28 -6.63 9.48
CA GLU A 98 18.57 -7.08 9.97
C GLU A 98 18.28 -8.32 10.82
N VAL A 99 18.67 -9.48 10.30
CA VAL A 99 18.81 -10.67 11.13
C VAL A 99 19.81 -10.25 12.20
N GLU A 100 19.32 -10.08 13.43
CA GLU A 100 20.18 -9.95 14.60
C GLU A 100 21.17 -11.12 14.55
N SER A 101 22.40 -10.78 14.16
CA SER A 101 23.54 -11.70 13.99
C SER A 101 24.01 -12.27 15.32
#